data_AF-A0A821ZTZ2-F1
#
_entry.id   AF-A0A821ZTZ2-F1
#
_cell.length_a   1.000
_cell.length_b   1.000
_cell.length_c   1.000
_cell.angle_alpha   90.00
_cell.angle_beta   90.00
_cell.angle_gamma   90.00
#
_symmetry.space_group_name_H-M   'P 1'
#
loop_
_entity.id
_entity.type
_entity.pdbx_description
1 polymer ?
#
loop_
_entity_poly.entity_id
_entity_poly.type
_entity_poly.pdbx_seq_one_letter_code
_entity_poly.pdbx_strand_id
1 'polypeptide(L)'
;MLFNEPWYLSLSLFERTLACINLAAFLSSLSQWRGQIGSTGILPAYSFVRYWKERKMTFFQRPTLCLIISDSDNFLLALHWIGIICSIMAFFAIIPIGICFLGCWLCYSSLVTVSTTFMGLQMHSNLLETNMLYVLCSPFLAAQPEVFVFIQWTLLFRIMLGGAVGKYTGGDRSWKDGSAMLWHYWT
;
A
#
# COMPACT_ATOMS: atom_id res chain seq x y z
N MET A 1 -1.46 -19.45 28.17
CA MET A 1 -1.66 -20.58 27.23
C MET A 1 -1.86 -20.14 25.76
N LEU A 2 -1.43 -18.93 25.34
CA LEU A 2 -1.67 -18.43 23.97
C LEU A 2 -0.45 -18.50 23.02
N PHE A 3 0.68 -19.08 23.45
CA PHE A 3 1.91 -19.16 22.66
C PHE A 3 2.56 -20.53 22.84
N ASN A 4 1.98 -21.59 22.29
CA ASN A 4 2.60 -22.92 22.32
C ASN A 4 3.42 -23.22 21.05
N GLU A 5 3.30 -22.43 19.98
CA GLU A 5 4.12 -22.57 18.78
C GLU A 5 4.91 -21.28 18.48
N PRO A 6 6.19 -21.37 18.09
CA PRO A 6 7.09 -20.22 17.94
C PRO A 6 6.65 -19.21 16.87
N TRP A 7 5.87 -19.62 15.87
CA TRP A 7 5.46 -18.77 14.75
C TRP A 7 4.31 -17.81 15.08
N TYR A 8 3.50 -18.08 16.11
CA TYR A 8 2.38 -17.19 16.47
C TYR A 8 2.88 -15.81 16.88
N LEU A 9 3.97 -15.73 17.64
CA LEU A 9 4.54 -14.44 18.05
C LEU A 9 5.00 -13.65 16.81
N SER A 10 5.71 -14.31 15.87
CA SER A 10 6.19 -13.69 14.65
C SER A 10 5.05 -13.18 13.76
N LEU A 11 4.02 -14.00 13.53
CA LEU A 11 2.84 -13.59 12.74
C LEU A 11 2.14 -12.40 13.39
N SER A 12 1.99 -12.46 14.71
CA SER A 12 1.25 -11.45 15.44
C SER A 12 2.02 -10.13 15.55
N LEU A 13 3.35 -10.18 15.63
CA LEU A 13 4.21 -8.99 15.45
C LEU A 13 4.08 -8.42 14.04
N PHE A 14 4.14 -9.28 13.01
CA PHE A 14 3.98 -8.86 11.61
C PHE A 14 2.66 -8.12 11.39
N GLU A 15 1.54 -8.66 11.86
CA GLU A 15 0.21 -8.04 11.73
C GLU A 15 0.16 -6.65 12.38
N ARG A 16 0.69 -6.51 13.60
CA ARG A 16 0.69 -5.24 14.33
C ARG A 16 1.60 -4.21 13.68
N THR A 17 2.77 -4.64 13.21
CA THR A 17 3.67 -3.77 12.44
C THR A 17 3.01 -3.33 11.15
N LEU A 18 2.37 -4.23 10.39
CA LEU A 18 1.66 -3.88 9.16
C LEU A 18 0.48 -2.93 9.43
N ALA A 19 -0.24 -3.12 10.53
CA ALA A 19 -1.29 -2.20 10.98
C ALA A 19 -0.74 -0.81 11.29
N CYS A 20 0.38 -0.72 12.02
CA CYS A 20 1.06 0.55 12.30
C CYS A 20 1.54 1.25 11.02
N ILE A 21 2.09 0.51 10.05
CA ILE A 21 2.54 1.06 8.77
C ILE A 21 1.37 1.61 7.97
N ASN A 22 0.26 0.86 7.88
CA ASN A 22 -0.97 1.36 7.23
C ASN A 22 -1.48 2.63 7.92
N LEU A 23 -1.55 2.64 9.26
CA LEU A 23 -1.98 3.80 10.03
C LEU A 23 -1.10 5.03 9.74
N ALA A 24 0.23 4.87 9.79
CA ALA A 24 1.17 5.94 9.48
C ALA A 24 1.01 6.45 8.03
N ALA A 25 0.81 5.54 7.07
CA ALA A 25 0.60 5.88 5.67
C ALA A 25 -0.70 6.68 5.45
N PHE A 26 -1.81 6.29 6.10
CA PHE A 26 -3.05 7.04 6.03
C PHE A 26 -2.96 8.40 6.72
N LEU A 27 -2.35 8.48 7.91
CA LEU A 27 -2.18 9.75 8.62
C LEU A 27 -1.27 10.72 7.86
N SER A 28 -0.17 10.21 7.28
CA SER A 28 0.73 10.99 6.43
C SER A 28 0.02 11.48 5.17
N SER A 29 -0.80 10.64 4.52
CA SER A 29 -1.62 11.07 3.38
C SER A 29 -2.68 12.10 3.79
N LEU A 30 -3.31 11.90 4.95
CA LEU A 30 -4.40 12.74 5.46
C LEU A 30 -3.94 14.18 5.74
N SER A 31 -2.68 14.40 6.10
CA SER A 31 -2.16 15.76 6.32
C SER A 31 -1.97 16.55 5.03
N GLN A 32 -1.83 15.88 3.87
CA GLN A 32 -1.46 16.51 2.60
C GLN A 32 -2.50 16.38 1.47
N TRP A 33 -3.48 15.47 1.58
CA TRP A 33 -4.37 15.13 0.45
C TRP A 33 -5.10 16.33 -0.16
N ARG A 34 -5.55 17.30 0.67
CA ARG A 34 -6.30 18.48 0.18
C ARG A 34 -5.48 19.30 -0.82
N GLY A 35 -4.21 19.54 -0.52
CA GLY A 35 -3.32 20.30 -1.39
C GLY A 35 -2.89 19.51 -2.64
N GLN A 36 -2.84 18.19 -2.56
CA GLN A 36 -2.41 17.34 -3.66
C GLN A 36 -3.55 17.04 -4.63
N ILE A 37 -4.63 16.43 -4.13
CA ILE A 37 -5.68 15.79 -4.92
C ILE A 37 -7.10 16.31 -4.63
N GLY A 38 -7.25 17.22 -3.67
CA GLY A 38 -8.53 17.87 -3.40
C GLY A 38 -9.02 18.71 -4.59
N SER A 39 -10.28 19.11 -4.56
CA SER A 39 -10.90 19.94 -5.61
C SER A 39 -10.14 21.24 -5.91
N THR A 40 -9.47 21.82 -4.91
CA THR A 40 -8.61 23.01 -5.01
C THR A 40 -7.11 22.69 -4.97
N GLY A 41 -6.75 21.40 -5.06
CA GLY A 41 -5.37 20.93 -5.03
C GLY A 41 -4.64 21.13 -6.36
N ILE A 42 -3.34 20.80 -6.35
CA ILE A 42 -2.45 20.90 -7.53
C ILE A 42 -2.96 20.01 -8.66
N LEU A 43 -3.45 18.81 -8.34
CA LEU A 43 -3.87 17.82 -9.32
C LEU A 43 -5.16 17.13 -8.88
N PRO A 44 -6.33 17.79 -9.04
CA PRO A 44 -7.59 17.33 -8.48
C PRO A 44 -7.99 15.93 -8.97
N ALA A 45 -8.30 15.03 -8.04
CA ALA A 45 -8.65 13.63 -8.34
C ALA A 45 -9.82 13.50 -9.31
N TYR A 46 -10.83 14.39 -9.20
CA TYR A 46 -12.03 14.33 -10.02
C TYR A 46 -11.73 14.43 -11.53
N SER A 47 -10.66 15.15 -11.91
CA SER A 47 -10.28 15.31 -13.31
C SER A 47 -9.89 13.97 -13.94
N PHE A 48 -9.08 13.16 -13.25
CA PHE A 48 -8.71 11.81 -13.69
C PHE A 48 -9.89 10.85 -13.67
N VAL A 49 -10.67 10.87 -12.59
CA VAL A 49 -11.80 9.95 -12.43
C VAL A 49 -12.84 10.18 -13.52
N ARG A 50 -13.14 11.43 -13.87
CA ARG A 50 -14.06 11.76 -14.97
C ARG A 50 -13.49 11.35 -16.33
N TYR A 51 -12.22 11.64 -16.58
CA TYR A 51 -11.54 11.21 -17.81
C TYR A 51 -11.57 9.68 -18.00
N TRP A 52 -11.40 8.92 -16.92
CA TRP A 52 -11.49 7.45 -16.94
C TRP A 52 -12.94 6.95 -17.11
N LYS A 53 -13.93 7.61 -16.49
CA LYS A 53 -15.36 7.31 -16.67
C LYS A 53 -15.80 7.52 -18.12
N GLU A 54 -15.38 8.61 -18.76
CA GLU A 54 -15.65 8.88 -20.18
C GLU A 54 -15.11 7.78 -21.10
N ARG A 55 -13.95 7.21 -20.75
CA ARG A 55 -13.32 6.07 -21.46
C ARG A 55 -13.87 4.72 -21.05
N LYS A 56 -14.90 4.67 -20.20
CA LYS A 56 -15.50 3.44 -19.67
C LYS A 56 -14.45 2.52 -19.03
N MET A 57 -13.43 3.11 -18.40
CA MET A 57 -12.42 2.32 -17.72
C MET A 57 -13.01 1.62 -16.50
N THR A 58 -12.56 0.40 -16.24
CA THR A 58 -13.06 -0.42 -15.14
C THR A 58 -12.16 -0.38 -13.92
N PHE A 59 -12.67 -0.87 -12.78
CA PHE A 59 -11.89 -1.05 -11.57
C PHE A 59 -10.61 -1.88 -11.79
N PHE A 60 -10.65 -2.87 -12.68
CA PHE A 60 -9.48 -3.71 -12.97
C PHE A 60 -8.38 -2.96 -13.74
N GLN A 61 -8.74 -1.90 -14.46
CA GLN A 61 -7.75 -1.04 -15.15
C GLN A 61 -7.25 0.08 -14.24
N ARG A 62 -8.11 0.55 -13.31
CA ARG A 62 -7.83 1.60 -12.33
C ARG A 62 -8.44 1.18 -10.99
N PRO A 63 -7.69 0.55 -10.08
CA PRO A 63 -8.23 -0.03 -8.86
C PRO A 63 -8.54 1.06 -7.82
N THR A 64 -9.62 1.81 -8.07
CA THR A 64 -10.12 2.87 -7.21
C THR A 64 -11.63 2.83 -7.07
N LEU A 65 -12.09 2.93 -5.82
CA LEU A 65 -13.50 3.10 -5.50
C LEU A 65 -14.06 4.44 -5.99
N CYS A 66 -13.19 5.41 -6.32
CA CYS A 66 -13.64 6.71 -6.84
C CYS A 66 -14.37 6.58 -8.20
N LEU A 67 -14.04 5.55 -8.98
CA LEU A 67 -14.74 5.24 -10.23
C LEU A 67 -16.17 4.75 -9.99
N ILE A 68 -16.40 4.04 -8.88
CA ILE A 68 -17.66 3.33 -8.61
C ILE A 68 -18.57 4.18 -7.74
N ILE A 69 -18.02 4.86 -6.73
CA ILE A 69 -18.78 5.50 -5.65
C ILE A 69 -18.87 7.01 -5.88
N SER A 70 -17.76 7.74 -5.75
CA SER A 70 -17.74 9.21 -5.86
C SER A 70 -16.33 9.74 -6.10
N ASP A 71 -16.21 10.88 -6.77
CA ASP A 71 -14.97 11.64 -6.99
C ASP A 71 -14.89 12.90 -6.11
N SER A 72 -15.73 13.00 -5.07
CA SER A 72 -15.82 14.17 -4.20
C SER A 72 -14.75 14.20 -3.09
N ASP A 73 -14.42 15.40 -2.63
CA ASP A 73 -13.51 15.64 -1.50
C ASP A 73 -13.97 14.93 -0.22
N ASN A 74 -15.29 14.88 0.04
CA ASN A 74 -15.86 14.17 1.18
C ASN A 74 -15.60 12.66 1.09
N PHE A 75 -15.67 12.09 -0.11
CA PHE A 75 -15.38 10.69 -0.31
C PHE A 75 -13.89 10.40 -0.15
N LEU A 76 -13.00 11.26 -0.66
CA LEU A 76 -11.56 11.14 -0.42
C LEU A 76 -11.23 11.18 1.09
N LEU A 77 -11.87 12.09 1.84
CA LEU A 77 -11.74 12.15 3.29
C LEU A 77 -12.27 10.88 3.98
N ALA A 78 -13.40 10.35 3.52
CA ALA A 78 -13.96 9.10 4.04
C ALA A 78 -13.00 7.92 3.83
N LEU A 79 -12.35 7.80 2.67
CA LEU A 79 -11.35 6.75 2.41
C LEU A 79 -10.19 6.80 3.42
N HIS A 80 -9.72 8.00 3.79
CA HIS A 80 -8.69 8.14 4.81
C HIS A 80 -9.17 7.66 6.18
N TRP A 81 -10.34 8.10 6.63
CA TRP A 81 -10.88 7.71 7.93
C TRP A 81 -11.20 6.23 8.03
N ILE A 82 -11.79 5.64 6.98
CA ILE A 82 -12.04 4.20 6.93
C ILE A 82 -10.72 3.44 7.02
N GLY A 83 -9.70 3.84 6.27
CA GLY A 83 -8.37 3.24 6.33
C GLY A 83 -7.71 3.33 7.72
N ILE A 84 -7.83 4.48 8.38
CA ILE A 84 -7.36 4.68 9.77
C ILE A 84 -8.06 3.73 10.72
N ILE A 85 -9.39 3.67 10.65
CA ILE A 85 -10.21 2.80 11.51
C ILE A 85 -9.85 1.33 11.27
N CYS A 86 -9.76 0.88 10.01
CA CYS A 86 -9.34 -0.48 9.66
C CYS A 86 -7.94 -0.81 10.22
N SER A 87 -7.00 0.15 10.15
CA SER A 87 -5.65 -0.03 10.70
C SER A 87 -5.66 -0.20 12.22
N ILE A 88 -6.48 0.59 12.94
CA ILE A 88 -6.64 0.47 14.39
C ILE A 88 -7.31 -0.86 14.76
N MET A 89 -8.38 -1.25 14.06
CA MET A 89 -9.05 -2.53 14.28
C MET A 89 -8.11 -3.72 14.03
N ALA A 90 -7.25 -3.65 13.02
CA ALA A 90 -6.22 -4.67 12.75
C ALA A 90 -5.23 -4.78 13.91
N PHE A 91 -4.73 -3.65 14.42
CA PHE A 91 -3.76 -3.63 15.51
C PHE A 91 -4.28 -4.31 16.78
N PHE A 92 -5.53 -4.03 17.14
CA PHE A 92 -6.19 -4.62 18.31
C PHE A 92 -6.91 -5.95 18.02
N ALA A 93 -6.86 -6.44 16.78
CA ALA A 93 -7.58 -7.65 16.33
C ALA A 93 -9.08 -7.66 16.70
N ILE A 94 -9.77 -6.51 16.53
CA ILE A 94 -11.19 -6.34 16.92
C ILE A 94 -12.13 -7.18 16.04
N ILE A 95 -11.82 -7.27 14.75
CA ILE A 95 -12.50 -8.10 13.75
C ILE A 95 -11.42 -8.93 13.01
N PRO A 96 -11.78 -9.93 12.17
CA PRO A 96 -10.79 -10.71 11.43
C PRO A 96 -9.80 -9.82 10.69
N ILE A 97 -8.51 -9.97 10.98
CA ILE A 97 -7.43 -9.06 10.52
C ILE A 97 -7.37 -8.98 8.98
N GLY A 98 -7.66 -10.09 8.29
CA GLY A 98 -7.76 -10.10 6.82
C GLY A 98 -8.82 -9.14 6.28
N ILE A 99 -9.96 -8.97 6.97
CA ILE A 99 -11.00 -8.01 6.57
C ILE A 99 -10.49 -6.58 6.78
N CYS A 100 -9.79 -6.31 7.88
CA CYS A 100 -9.18 -4.99 8.11
C CYS A 100 -8.20 -4.62 7.00
N PHE A 101 -7.28 -5.53 6.65
CA PHE A 101 -6.29 -5.25 5.60
C PHE A 101 -6.89 -5.20 4.19
N LEU A 102 -8.00 -5.91 3.93
CA LEU A 102 -8.77 -5.71 2.70
C LEU A 102 -9.36 -4.30 2.65
N GLY A 103 -9.91 -3.80 3.77
CA GLY A 103 -10.39 -2.42 3.89
C GLY A 103 -9.27 -1.40 3.67
N CYS A 104 -8.11 -1.60 4.31
CA CYS A 104 -6.92 -0.78 4.08
C CYS A 104 -6.50 -0.80 2.60
N TRP A 105 -6.45 -1.98 1.97
CA TRP A 105 -6.07 -2.13 0.57
C TRP A 105 -7.03 -1.37 -0.36
N LEU A 106 -8.35 -1.55 -0.20
CA LEU A 106 -9.35 -0.86 -1.02
C LEU A 106 -9.25 0.66 -0.90
N CYS A 107 -9.12 1.16 0.33
CA CYS A 107 -9.03 2.59 0.58
C CYS A 107 -7.71 3.17 0.05
N TYR A 108 -6.59 2.52 0.35
CA TYR A 108 -5.26 3.01 -0.03
C TYR A 108 -5.03 2.88 -1.54
N SER A 109 -5.50 1.80 -2.18
CA SER A 109 -5.44 1.64 -3.64
C SER A 109 -6.22 2.75 -4.33
N SER A 110 -7.36 3.15 -3.77
CA SER A 110 -8.16 4.25 -4.29
C SER A 110 -7.39 5.57 -4.26
N LEU A 111 -6.74 5.88 -3.13
CA LEU A 111 -5.93 7.08 -2.95
C LEU A 111 -4.69 7.08 -3.84
N VAL A 112 -3.91 5.99 -3.86
CA VAL A 112 -2.69 5.86 -4.68
C VAL A 112 -3.04 6.01 -6.17
N THR A 113 -4.11 5.36 -6.64
CA THR A 113 -4.51 5.42 -8.05
C THR A 113 -4.81 6.86 -8.49
N VAL A 114 -5.58 7.62 -7.71
CA VAL A 114 -5.92 9.02 -8.05
C VAL A 114 -4.79 10.01 -7.74
N SER A 115 -3.76 9.58 -7.01
CA SER A 115 -2.61 10.39 -6.58
C SER A 115 -1.30 9.91 -7.18
N THR A 116 -1.33 9.18 -8.30
CA THR A 116 -0.15 8.47 -8.85
C THR A 116 1.06 9.39 -9.02
N THR A 117 0.86 10.65 -9.39
CA THR A 117 1.94 11.65 -9.52
C THR A 117 2.69 11.89 -8.20
N PHE A 118 2.02 11.81 -7.06
CA PHE A 118 2.59 12.04 -5.72
C PHE A 118 2.96 10.74 -5.00
N MET A 119 2.23 9.65 -5.29
CA MET A 119 2.37 8.34 -4.63
C MET A 119 2.92 7.25 -5.56
N GLY A 120 3.57 7.63 -6.65
CA GLY A 120 4.16 6.71 -7.62
C GLY A 120 5.44 6.01 -7.14
N LEU A 121 5.88 6.28 -5.91
CA LEU A 121 7.05 5.66 -5.32
C LEU A 121 6.79 4.19 -4.96
N GLN A 122 7.84 3.38 -5.07
CA GLN A 122 7.80 1.93 -4.83
C GLN A 122 7.22 1.57 -3.45
N MET A 123 7.40 2.42 -2.44
CA MET A 123 6.89 2.18 -1.08
C MET A 123 5.37 1.99 -1.02
N HIS A 124 4.60 2.75 -1.81
CA HIS A 124 3.14 2.66 -1.82
C HIS A 124 2.67 1.36 -2.48
N SER A 125 3.31 0.98 -3.60
CA SER A 125 3.07 -0.31 -4.27
C SER A 125 3.37 -1.48 -3.33
N ASN A 126 4.49 -1.42 -2.62
CA ASN A 126 4.87 -2.47 -1.67
C ASN A 126 3.83 -2.63 -0.56
N LEU A 127 3.34 -1.53 0.02
CA LEU A 127 2.30 -1.61 1.06
C LEU A 127 1.00 -2.24 0.53
N LEU A 128 0.58 -1.90 -0.69
CA LEU A 128 -0.59 -2.50 -1.34
C LEU A 128 -0.38 -4.00 -1.61
N GLU A 129 0.78 -4.38 -2.14
CA GLU A 129 1.15 -5.77 -2.39
C GLU A 129 1.16 -6.57 -1.07
N THR A 130 1.78 -6.06 -0.01
CA THR A 130 1.81 -6.72 1.31
C THR A 130 0.41 -6.93 1.89
N ASN A 131 -0.45 -5.90 1.86
CA ASN A 131 -1.83 -6.03 2.34
C ASN A 131 -2.60 -7.10 1.57
N MET A 132 -2.54 -7.07 0.23
CA MET A 132 -3.25 -8.05 -0.61
C MET A 132 -2.73 -9.48 -0.39
N LEU A 133 -1.41 -9.66 -0.32
CA LEU A 133 -0.82 -10.97 -0.07
C LEU A 133 -1.24 -11.52 1.30
N TYR A 134 -1.28 -10.67 2.34
CA TYR A 134 -1.81 -11.10 3.62
C TYR A 134 -3.29 -11.50 3.52
N VAL A 135 -4.14 -10.70 2.85
CA VAL A 135 -5.57 -11.02 2.68
C VAL A 135 -5.77 -12.39 2.01
N LEU A 136 -4.99 -12.69 0.98
CA LEU A 136 -5.04 -13.97 0.27
C LEU A 136 -4.55 -15.14 1.14
N CYS A 137 -3.54 -14.90 1.98
CA CYS A 137 -2.96 -15.94 2.83
C CYS A 137 -3.72 -16.13 4.15
N SER A 138 -4.45 -15.12 4.64
CA SER A 138 -5.01 -15.11 6.00
C SER A 138 -5.86 -16.34 6.36
N PRO A 139 -6.68 -16.91 5.45
CA PRO A 139 -7.44 -18.12 5.76
C PRO A 139 -6.58 -19.38 5.95
N PHE A 140 -5.35 -19.39 5.43
CA PHE A 140 -4.46 -20.56 5.36
C PHE A 140 -3.26 -20.48 6.31
N LEU A 141 -3.06 -19.34 7.00
CA LEU A 141 -1.89 -19.08 7.85
C LEU A 141 -1.65 -20.15 8.90
N ALA A 142 -2.72 -20.69 9.51
CA ALA A 142 -2.60 -21.73 10.53
C ALA A 142 -2.19 -23.10 9.96
N ALA A 143 -2.48 -23.36 8.69
CA ALA A 143 -2.17 -24.64 8.05
C ALA A 143 -0.79 -24.61 7.35
N GLN A 144 -0.38 -23.46 6.80
CA GLN A 144 0.81 -23.34 5.95
C GLN A 144 1.60 -22.05 6.23
N PRO A 145 2.16 -21.88 7.44
CA PRO A 145 2.88 -20.66 7.80
C PRO A 145 4.15 -20.45 6.95
N GLU A 146 4.79 -21.52 6.50
CA GLU A 146 6.01 -21.46 5.68
C GLU A 146 5.78 -20.82 4.30
N VAL A 147 4.63 -21.10 3.68
CA VAL A 147 4.24 -20.53 2.38
C VAL A 147 4.10 -19.01 2.49
N PHE A 148 3.49 -18.54 3.58
CA PHE A 148 3.38 -17.11 3.84
C PHE A 148 4.77 -16.46 4.00
N VAL A 149 5.67 -17.06 4.77
CA VAL A 149 7.05 -16.56 4.93
C VAL A 149 7.77 -16.50 3.59
N PHE A 150 7.67 -17.55 2.77
CA PHE A 150 8.29 -17.60 1.45
C PHE A 150 7.78 -16.49 0.51
N ILE A 151 6.47 -16.24 0.52
CA ILE A 151 5.84 -15.16 -0.24
C ILE A 151 6.39 -13.79 0.22
N GLN A 152 6.48 -13.56 1.53
CA GLN A 152 7.04 -12.31 2.07
C GLN A 152 8.52 -12.13 1.71
N TRP A 153 9.31 -13.21 1.74
CA TRP A 153 10.71 -13.18 1.29
C TRP A 153 10.84 -12.84 -0.18
N THR A 154 9.97 -13.40 -1.01
CA THR A 154 9.92 -13.09 -2.45
C THR A 154 9.59 -11.61 -2.68
N LEU A 155 8.68 -11.05 -1.88
CA LEU A 155 8.37 -9.62 -1.91
C LEU A 155 9.60 -8.77 -1.53
N LEU A 156 10.31 -9.11 -0.45
CA LEU A 156 11.54 -8.43 -0.05
C LEU A 156 12.62 -8.46 -1.13
N PHE A 157 12.81 -9.62 -1.76
CA PHE A 157 13.71 -9.76 -2.91
C PHE A 157 13.30 -8.84 -4.05
N ARG A 158 12.01 -8.85 -4.42
CA ARG A 158 11.46 -7.98 -5.47
C ARG A 158 11.66 -6.50 -5.13
N ILE A 159 11.58 -6.10 -3.87
CA ILE A 159 11.83 -4.72 -3.45
C ILE A 159 13.25 -4.30 -3.80
N MET A 160 14.24 -5.11 -3.39
CA MET A 160 15.66 -4.84 -3.67
C MET A 160 15.94 -4.82 -5.17
N LEU A 161 15.41 -5.80 -5.90
CA LEU A 161 15.55 -5.88 -7.35
C LEU A 161 14.90 -4.69 -8.05
N GLY A 162 13.68 -4.31 -7.66
CA GLY A 162 12.96 -3.16 -8.23
C GLY A 162 13.70 -1.84 -8.03
N GLY A 163 14.30 -1.65 -6.85
CA GLY A 163 15.17 -0.50 -6.58
C GLY A 163 16.43 -0.48 -7.46
N ALA A 164 17.07 -1.65 -7.65
CA ALA A 164 18.22 -1.79 -8.53
C ALA A 164 17.87 -1.52 -10.00
N VAL A 165 16.76 -2.08 -10.49
CA VAL A 165 16.27 -1.83 -11.85
C VAL A 165 15.97 -0.35 -12.06
N GLY A 166 15.25 0.28 -11.12
CA GLY A 166 14.92 1.71 -11.20
C GLY A 166 16.16 2.59 -11.31
N LYS A 167 17.19 2.30 -10.52
CA LYS A 167 18.50 2.97 -10.59
C LYS A 167 19.19 2.76 -11.95
N TYR A 168 19.22 1.52 -12.43
CA TYR A 168 19.85 1.18 -13.71
C TYR A 168 19.13 1.80 -14.92
N THR A 169 17.80 1.82 -14.91
CA THR A 169 16.98 2.40 -16.00
C THR A 169 16.81 3.91 -15.90
N GLY A 170 17.10 4.51 -14.75
CA GLY A 170 16.86 5.91 -14.43
C GLY A 170 17.68 6.93 -15.23
N GLY A 171 18.58 6.47 -16.11
CA GLY A 171 19.30 7.32 -17.06
C GLY A 171 20.61 7.92 -16.55
N ASP A 172 20.85 7.88 -15.25
CA ASP A 172 22.13 8.28 -14.65
C ASP A 172 23.23 7.24 -14.96
N ARG A 173 24.33 7.72 -15.52
CA ARG A 173 25.47 6.88 -15.93
C ARG A 173 26.15 6.22 -14.72
N SER A 174 26.13 6.88 -13.56
CA SER A 174 26.81 6.40 -12.36
C SER A 174 26.26 5.05 -11.85
N TRP A 175 24.97 4.79 -12.07
CA TRP A 175 24.36 3.49 -11.75
C TRP A 175 24.66 2.41 -12.81
N LYS A 176 24.92 2.81 -14.05
CA LYS A 176 25.23 1.89 -15.16
C LYS A 176 26.68 1.45 -15.16
N ASP A 177 27.59 2.36 -14.85
CA ASP A 177 29.03 2.08 -14.75
C ASP A 177 29.44 1.55 -13.36
N GLY A 178 28.50 1.53 -12.40
CA GLY A 178 28.72 1.02 -11.04
C GLY A 178 29.46 1.96 -10.11
N SER A 179 29.86 3.16 -10.56
CA SER A 179 30.55 4.14 -9.71
C SER A 179 29.69 4.60 -8.51
N ALA A 180 28.36 4.64 -8.69
CA ALA A 180 27.43 4.94 -7.60
C ALA A 180 27.47 3.91 -6.46
N MET A 181 27.82 2.65 -6.75
CA MET A 181 27.87 1.58 -5.74
C MET A 181 28.97 1.79 -4.70
N LEU A 182 30.03 2.53 -5.05
CA LEU A 182 31.13 2.85 -4.13
C LEU A 182 30.67 3.70 -2.95
N TRP A 183 29.65 4.54 -3.17
CA TRP A 183 29.17 5.53 -2.21
C TRP A 183 27.75 5.23 -1.73
N HIS A 184 27.04 4.27 -2.34
CA HIS A 184 25.63 4.04 -2.09
C HIS A 184 25.30 3.75 -0.60
N TYR A 185 26.21 3.09 0.10
CA TYR A 185 26.08 2.72 1.51
C TYR A 185 27.01 3.51 2.44
N TRP A 186 27.66 4.56 1.94
CA TRP A 186 28.37 5.49 2.83
C TRP A 186 27.34 6.26 3.67
N THR A 187 27.38 6.04 4.97
CA THR A 187 26.63 6.78 6.01
C THR A 187 27.59 7.27 7.07
#